data_AF-A0AAU5KEU2-F1
#
_entry.id   AF-A0AAU5KEU2-F1
#
_cell.length_a   1.000
_cell.length_b   1.000
_cell.length_c   1.000
_cell.angle_alpha   90.00
_cell.angle_beta   90.00
_cell.angle_gamma   90.00
#
_symmetry.space_group_name_H-M   'P 1'
#
loop_
_entity.id
_entity.type
_entity.pdbx_description
1 polymer ?
#
loop_
_entity_poly.entity_id
_entity_poly.type
_entity_poly.pdbx_seq_one_letter_code
_entity_poly.pdbx_strand_id
1 'polypeptide(L)'
;MAQAQLRSQFTEDELAQLAAHRVPFGVGAELDAVELAAAWGEQVARIDADRALPPFDRDAWNAYDLAGALFLRDHLATALVKLPPQLRARLEQLAVQQADDRYRSFTVVDDGRRMAQVAQLELAGRAWWWFRTPANGPIADDMVRHELCGSWHLTFRQAR
;
A
#
# COMPACT_ATOMS: atom_id res chain seq x y z
N MET A 1 3.33 5.06 -13.04
CA MET A 1 2.79 5.34 -14.38
C MET A 1 1.38 5.88 -14.21
N ALA A 2 1.02 6.96 -14.89
CA ALA A 2 -0.31 7.55 -14.75
C ALA A 2 -1.40 6.62 -15.30
N GLN A 3 -2.61 6.66 -14.74
CA GLN A 3 -3.75 5.82 -15.15
C GLN A 3 -4.03 5.90 -16.66
N ALA A 4 -4.10 7.10 -17.22
CA ALA A 4 -4.39 7.28 -18.65
C ALA A 4 -3.32 6.62 -19.54
N GLN A 5 -2.06 6.70 -19.14
CA GLN A 5 -0.94 6.05 -19.85
C GLN A 5 -0.99 4.52 -19.70
N LEU A 6 -1.36 4.01 -18.53
CA LEU A 6 -1.53 2.56 -18.35
C LEU A 6 -2.70 2.03 -19.19
N ARG A 7 -3.82 2.77 -19.24
CA ARG A 7 -4.99 2.38 -20.05
C ARG A 7 -4.71 2.32 -21.54
N SER A 8 -3.85 3.18 -22.08
CA SER A 8 -3.49 3.15 -23.50
C SER A 8 -2.71 1.90 -23.92
N GLN A 9 -2.28 1.06 -22.98
CA GLN A 9 -1.58 -0.21 -23.24
C GLN A 9 -2.53 -1.41 -23.43
N PHE A 10 -3.84 -1.20 -23.29
CA PHE A 10 -4.86 -2.23 -23.40
C PHE A 10 -5.78 -1.97 -24.60
N THR A 11 -6.27 -3.05 -25.20
CA THR A 11 -7.30 -2.96 -26.25
C THR A 11 -8.67 -2.60 -25.67
N GLU A 12 -9.62 -2.19 -26.51
CA GLU A 12 -10.99 -1.90 -26.07
C GLU A 12 -11.65 -3.11 -25.39
N ASP A 13 -11.46 -4.32 -25.92
CA ASP A 13 -11.97 -5.56 -25.33
C ASP A 13 -11.35 -5.86 -23.96
N GLU A 14 -10.05 -5.63 -23.80
CA GLU A 14 -9.35 -5.77 -22.52
C GLU A 14 -9.86 -4.74 -21.51
N LEU A 15 -10.08 -3.49 -21.94
CA LEU A 15 -10.63 -2.42 -21.11
C LEU A 15 -12.08 -2.74 -20.68
N ALA A 16 -12.90 -3.30 -21.57
CA ALA A 16 -14.24 -3.76 -21.23
C ALA A 16 -14.20 -4.89 -20.20
N GLN A 17 -13.26 -5.83 -20.33
CA GLN A 17 -13.04 -6.89 -19.33
C GLN A 17 -12.58 -6.32 -17.99
N LEU A 18 -11.66 -5.35 -17.96
CA LEU A 18 -11.24 -4.68 -16.73
C LEU A 18 -12.43 -3.99 -16.03
N ALA A 19 -13.25 -3.28 -16.81
CA ALA A 19 -14.45 -2.60 -16.31
C ALA A 19 -15.54 -3.58 -15.79
N ALA A 20 -15.56 -4.81 -16.28
CA ALA A 20 -16.47 -5.85 -15.79
C ALA A 20 -16.03 -6.46 -14.43
N HIS A 21 -14.78 -6.27 -14.01
CA HIS A 21 -14.21 -6.87 -12.80
C HIS A 21 -13.84 -5.84 -11.74
N ARG A 22 -14.67 -4.80 -11.57
CA ARG A 22 -14.49 -3.81 -10.52
C ARG A 22 -14.66 -4.43 -9.13
N VAL A 23 -13.98 -3.83 -8.16
CA VAL A 23 -14.08 -4.21 -6.75
C VAL A 23 -14.55 -3.02 -5.92
N PRO A 24 -15.34 -3.25 -4.86
CA PRO A 24 -15.70 -2.21 -3.91
C PRO A 24 -14.46 -1.56 -3.31
N PHE A 25 -14.48 -0.23 -3.22
CA PHE A 25 -13.42 0.58 -2.65
C PHE A 25 -14.03 1.77 -1.88
N GLY A 26 -13.95 1.74 -0.55
CA GLY A 26 -14.60 2.74 0.29
C GLY A 26 -16.13 2.68 0.23
N VAL A 27 -16.79 3.80 0.55
CA VAL A 27 -18.26 3.90 0.61
C VAL A 27 -18.79 4.32 -0.76
N GLY A 28 -19.47 3.39 -1.44
CA GLY A 28 -20.22 3.68 -2.67
C GLY A 28 -19.37 3.83 -3.94
N ALA A 29 -18.07 3.60 -3.88
CA ALA A 29 -17.19 3.59 -5.05
C ALA A 29 -16.72 2.17 -5.37
N GLU A 30 -16.50 1.94 -6.66
CA GLU A 30 -15.88 0.72 -7.18
C GLU A 30 -14.74 1.12 -8.11
N LEU A 31 -13.62 0.42 -8.01
CA LEU A 31 -12.44 0.64 -8.85
C LEU A 31 -12.09 -0.63 -9.61
N ASP A 32 -11.63 -0.49 -10.85
CA ASP A 32 -11.00 -1.60 -11.56
C ASP A 32 -9.52 -1.76 -11.21
N ALA A 33 -8.93 -2.85 -11.69
CA ALA A 33 -7.54 -3.18 -11.40
C ALA A 33 -6.54 -2.16 -11.99
N VAL A 34 -6.89 -1.43 -13.06
CA VAL A 34 -6.01 -0.40 -13.63
C VAL A 34 -5.98 0.85 -12.76
N GLU A 35 -7.15 1.28 -12.28
CA GLU A 35 -7.29 2.36 -11.31
C GLU A 35 -6.47 2.06 -10.05
N LEU A 36 -6.63 0.85 -9.49
CA LEU A 36 -5.91 0.40 -8.30
C LEU A 36 -4.39 0.28 -8.52
N ALA A 37 -3.96 -0.22 -9.68
CA ALA A 37 -2.54 -0.35 -10.00
C ALA A 37 -1.85 1.01 -10.20
N ALA A 38 -2.52 1.95 -10.87
CA ALA A 38 -2.02 3.31 -11.03
C ALA A 38 -1.92 4.02 -9.66
N ALA A 39 -2.99 3.95 -8.86
CA ALA A 39 -3.00 4.50 -7.52
C ALA A 39 -1.90 3.89 -6.65
N TRP A 40 -1.69 2.57 -6.67
CA TRP A 40 -0.61 1.93 -5.92
C TRP A 40 0.77 2.49 -6.33
N GLY A 41 1.02 2.62 -7.63
CA GLY A 41 2.25 3.23 -8.13
C GLY A 41 2.45 4.68 -7.69
N GLU A 42 1.38 5.47 -7.62
CA GLU A 42 1.41 6.85 -7.14
C GLU A 42 1.70 6.93 -5.64
N GLN A 43 1.05 6.09 -4.83
CA GLN A 43 1.29 6.05 -3.40
C GLN A 43 2.71 5.58 -3.07
N VAL A 44 3.23 4.56 -3.75
CA VAL A 44 4.64 4.14 -3.61
C VAL A 44 5.60 5.27 -3.97
N ALA A 45 5.31 5.98 -5.07
CA ALA A 45 6.14 7.11 -5.48
C ALA A 45 6.10 8.26 -4.45
N ARG A 46 4.93 8.53 -3.87
CA ARG A 46 4.77 9.53 -2.81
C ARG A 46 5.53 9.14 -1.55
N ILE A 47 5.36 7.91 -1.07
CA ILE A 47 6.08 7.39 0.10
C ILE A 47 7.59 7.53 -0.10
N ASP A 48 8.11 7.14 -1.27
CA ASP A 48 9.53 7.22 -1.57
C ASP A 48 10.05 8.67 -1.58
N ALA A 49 9.26 9.60 -2.16
CA ALA A 49 9.61 11.01 -2.20
C ALA A 49 9.62 11.64 -0.79
N ASP A 50 8.63 11.32 0.04
CA ASP A 50 8.48 11.89 1.38
C ASP A 50 9.62 11.47 2.33
N ARG A 51 10.38 10.43 2.00
CA ARG A 51 11.56 10.01 2.77
C ARG A 51 12.63 11.09 2.89
N ALA A 52 12.68 12.03 1.95
CA ALA A 52 13.61 13.15 1.97
C ALA A 52 13.11 14.36 2.77
N LEU A 53 11.85 14.34 3.23
CA LEU A 53 11.27 15.44 3.98
C LEU A 53 11.75 15.45 5.45
N PRO A 54 11.82 16.64 6.08
CA PRO A 54 12.17 16.75 7.48
C PRO A 54 11.19 16.01 8.39
N PRO A 55 11.65 15.55 9.57
CA PRO A 55 10.74 15.11 10.62
C PRO A 55 9.73 16.21 10.97
N PHE A 56 8.45 15.84 11.15
CA PHE A 56 7.33 16.74 11.45
C PHE A 56 6.92 17.72 10.35
N ASP A 57 7.40 17.53 9.12
CA ASP A 57 6.78 18.18 7.98
C ASP A 57 5.29 17.80 7.94
N ARG A 58 4.41 18.80 7.89
CA ARG A 58 2.96 18.60 7.97
C ARG A 58 2.38 18.03 6.69
N ASP A 59 3.12 18.15 5.58
CA ASP A 59 2.74 17.61 4.29
C ASP A 59 3.28 16.19 4.08
N ALA A 60 4.18 15.72 4.96
CA ALA A 60 4.70 14.37 4.88
C ALA A 60 3.67 13.33 5.31
N TRP A 61 3.62 12.23 4.57
CA TRP A 61 2.86 11.05 4.96
C TRP A 61 3.37 10.43 6.26
N ASN A 62 2.44 9.91 7.05
CA ASN A 62 2.68 9.27 8.34
C ASN A 62 2.37 7.75 8.29
N ALA A 63 2.41 7.08 9.44
CA ALA A 63 2.18 5.64 9.50
C ALA A 63 0.74 5.23 9.08
N TYR A 64 -0.26 6.09 9.32
CA TYR A 64 -1.64 5.84 8.88
C TYR A 64 -1.78 5.94 7.37
N ASP A 65 -1.07 6.87 6.72
CA ASP A 65 -1.03 6.97 5.26
C ASP A 65 -0.41 5.71 4.63
N LEU A 66 0.66 5.18 5.25
CA LEU A 66 1.20 3.88 4.86
C LEU A 66 0.16 2.77 5.01
N ALA A 67 -0.55 2.69 6.15
CA ALA A 67 -1.60 1.69 6.34
C ALA A 67 -2.69 1.79 5.24
N GLY A 68 -3.13 3.00 4.91
CA GLY A 68 -4.05 3.26 3.81
C GLY A 68 -3.52 2.75 2.47
N ALA A 69 -2.23 2.90 2.23
CA ALA A 69 -1.60 2.41 1.01
C ALA A 69 -1.52 0.87 0.94
N LEU A 70 -1.27 0.21 2.07
CA LEU A 70 -1.26 -1.25 2.13
C LEU A 70 -2.66 -1.84 1.95
N PHE A 71 -3.71 -1.18 2.45
CA PHE A 71 -5.09 -1.55 2.14
C PHE A 71 -5.40 -1.41 0.64
N LEU A 72 -4.97 -0.32 -0.01
CA LEU A 72 -5.10 -0.18 -1.45
C LEU A 72 -4.45 -1.37 -2.18
N ARG A 73 -3.26 -1.81 -1.73
CA ARG A 73 -2.56 -2.95 -2.30
C ARG A 73 -3.31 -4.28 -2.10
N ASP A 74 -4.03 -4.46 -0.99
CA ASP A 74 -4.93 -5.59 -0.76
C ASP A 74 -6.14 -5.57 -1.70
N HIS A 75 -6.74 -4.40 -1.94
CA HIS A 75 -7.81 -4.23 -2.93
C HIS A 75 -7.30 -4.57 -4.34
N LEU A 76 -6.11 -4.10 -4.70
CA LEU A 76 -5.48 -4.45 -5.98
C LEU A 76 -5.27 -5.96 -6.10
N ALA A 77 -4.75 -6.63 -5.05
CA ALA A 77 -4.58 -8.08 -5.05
C ALA A 77 -5.92 -8.82 -5.26
N THR A 78 -6.98 -8.34 -4.62
CA THR A 78 -8.34 -8.87 -4.77
C THR A 78 -8.84 -8.69 -6.20
N ALA A 79 -8.63 -7.52 -6.81
CA ALA A 79 -9.02 -7.26 -8.20
C ALA A 79 -8.25 -8.16 -9.17
N LEU A 80 -6.94 -8.34 -8.98
CA LEU A 80 -6.11 -9.20 -9.82
C LEU A 80 -6.57 -10.67 -9.81
N VAL A 81 -7.02 -11.20 -8.66
CA VAL A 81 -7.53 -12.58 -8.57
C VAL A 81 -8.79 -12.79 -9.42
N LYS A 82 -9.60 -11.75 -9.63
CA LYS A 82 -10.83 -11.83 -10.44
C LYS A 82 -10.57 -11.75 -11.94
N LEU A 83 -9.40 -11.27 -12.38
CA LEU A 83 -9.12 -11.08 -13.80
C LEU A 83 -8.80 -12.39 -14.52
N PRO A 84 -9.11 -12.48 -15.83
CA PRO A 84 -8.60 -13.54 -16.69
C PRO A 84 -7.07 -13.65 -16.59
N PRO A 85 -6.48 -14.87 -16.57
CA PRO A 85 -5.05 -15.06 -16.31
C PRO A 85 -4.12 -14.25 -17.23
N GLN A 86 -4.48 -14.10 -18.51
CA GLN A 86 -3.68 -13.34 -19.48
C GLN A 86 -3.68 -11.84 -19.15
N LEU A 87 -4.85 -11.30 -18.82
CA LEU A 87 -5.04 -9.88 -18.50
C LEU A 87 -4.39 -9.53 -17.16
N ARG A 88 -4.52 -10.43 -16.17
CA ARG A 88 -3.82 -10.35 -14.90
C ARG A 88 -2.30 -10.29 -15.11
N ALA A 89 -1.72 -11.25 -15.83
CA ALA A 89 -0.28 -11.31 -16.06
C ALA A 89 0.24 -10.05 -16.78
N ARG A 90 -0.52 -9.55 -17.75
CA ARG A 90 -0.21 -8.33 -18.49
C ARG A 90 -0.18 -7.10 -17.56
N LEU A 91 -1.22 -6.91 -16.74
CA LEU A 91 -1.27 -5.80 -15.78
C LEU A 91 -0.17 -5.90 -14.72
N GLU A 92 0.12 -7.12 -14.23
CA GLU A 92 1.20 -7.37 -13.29
C GLU A 92 2.56 -6.92 -13.86
N GLN A 93 2.87 -7.28 -15.10
CA GLN A 93 4.11 -6.89 -15.79
C GLN A 93 4.18 -5.38 -16.09
N LEU A 94 3.08 -4.77 -16.53
CA LEU A 94 3.07 -3.37 -16.96
C LEU A 94 3.18 -2.39 -15.80
N ALA A 95 2.63 -2.70 -14.62
CA ALA A 95 2.52 -1.73 -13.54
C ALA A 95 2.81 -2.28 -12.15
N VAL A 96 2.25 -3.44 -11.80
CA VAL A 96 2.28 -3.92 -10.41
C VAL A 96 3.70 -4.29 -9.98
N GLN A 97 4.44 -5.01 -10.81
CA GLN A 97 5.82 -5.42 -10.51
C GLN A 97 6.73 -4.19 -10.32
N GLN A 98 6.62 -3.19 -11.18
CA GLN A 98 7.42 -1.96 -11.07
C GLN A 98 7.15 -1.21 -9.76
N ALA A 99 5.88 -1.11 -9.36
CA ALA A 99 5.50 -0.48 -8.09
C ALA A 99 5.96 -1.32 -6.89
N ASP A 100 5.79 -2.64 -6.92
CA ASP A 100 6.21 -3.56 -5.87
C ASP A 100 7.74 -3.57 -5.70
N ASP A 101 8.50 -3.57 -6.80
CA ASP A 101 9.97 -3.50 -6.79
C ASP A 101 10.46 -2.17 -6.25
N ARG A 102 9.85 -1.06 -6.66
CA ARG A 102 10.15 0.25 -6.11
C ARG A 102 9.88 0.27 -4.60
N TYR A 103 8.72 -0.22 -4.16
CA TYR A 103 8.38 -0.31 -2.74
C TYR A 103 9.42 -1.13 -1.96
N ARG A 104 9.86 -2.27 -2.50
CA ARG A 104 10.92 -3.09 -1.90
C ARG A 104 12.27 -2.37 -1.81
N SER A 105 12.60 -1.53 -2.79
CA SER A 105 13.91 -0.88 -2.87
C SER A 105 14.21 0.09 -1.71
N PHE A 106 13.17 0.64 -1.08
CA PHE A 106 13.32 1.61 0.01
C PHE A 106 12.77 1.15 1.37
N THR A 107 12.16 -0.02 1.41
CA THR A 107 11.61 -0.59 2.64
C THR A 107 12.52 -1.70 3.18
N VAL A 108 12.41 -1.96 4.48
CA VAL A 108 13.08 -3.07 5.18
C VAL A 108 12.06 -4.08 5.68
N VAL A 109 12.51 -5.31 5.98
CA VAL A 109 11.63 -6.33 6.60
C VAL A 109 11.32 -5.90 8.02
N ASP A 110 10.04 -6.00 8.38
CA ASP A 110 9.51 -5.72 9.71
C ASP A 110 8.74 -6.96 10.19
N ASP A 111 8.65 -7.17 11.50
CA ASP A 111 7.88 -8.27 12.07
C ASP A 111 6.35 -8.06 11.97
N GLY A 112 5.94 -6.87 11.51
CA GLY A 112 4.55 -6.48 11.29
C GLY A 112 3.87 -5.93 12.54
N ARG A 113 4.48 -6.01 13.73
CA ARG A 113 3.81 -5.59 14.98
C ARG A 113 3.43 -4.12 14.97
N ARG A 114 4.32 -3.27 14.46
CA ARG A 114 4.06 -1.83 14.34
C ARG A 114 2.92 -1.54 13.39
N MET A 115 2.92 -2.17 12.20
CA MET A 115 1.85 -1.97 11.24
C MET A 115 0.51 -2.53 11.73
N ALA A 116 0.53 -3.66 12.44
CA ALA A 116 -0.65 -4.22 13.09
C ALA A 116 -1.26 -3.23 14.10
N GLN A 117 -0.41 -2.58 14.91
CA GLN A 117 -0.84 -1.58 15.88
C GLN A 117 -1.41 -0.33 15.21
N VAL A 118 -0.71 0.21 14.21
CA VAL A 118 -1.14 1.42 13.48
C VAL A 118 -2.46 1.18 12.76
N ALA A 119 -2.57 0.06 12.04
CA ALA A 119 -3.76 -0.30 11.27
C ALA A 119 -4.87 -0.94 12.13
N GLN A 120 -4.61 -1.17 13.42
CA GLN A 120 -5.53 -1.80 14.38
C GLN A 120 -6.13 -3.12 13.88
N LEU A 121 -5.28 -4.01 13.36
CA LEU A 121 -5.73 -5.28 12.77
C LEU A 121 -4.71 -6.42 12.94
N GLU A 122 -5.20 -7.65 12.85
CA GLU A 122 -4.38 -8.86 12.85
C GLU A 122 -3.73 -9.09 11.48
N LEU A 123 -2.41 -9.31 11.46
CA LEU A 123 -1.65 -9.55 10.22
C LEU A 123 -1.54 -11.02 9.83
N ALA A 124 -2.08 -11.94 10.62
CA ALA A 124 -2.05 -13.36 10.28
C ALA A 124 -2.71 -13.60 8.91
N GLY A 125 -1.94 -14.19 7.98
CA GLY A 125 -2.40 -14.47 6.61
C GLY A 125 -2.37 -13.27 5.65
N ARG A 126 -1.89 -12.10 6.06
CA ARG A 126 -1.67 -10.95 5.15
C ARG A 126 -0.47 -11.18 4.25
N ALA A 127 -0.45 -10.47 3.13
CA ALA A 127 0.62 -10.56 2.15
C ALA A 127 1.89 -9.82 2.59
N TRP A 128 3.00 -10.11 1.90
CA TRP A 128 4.36 -9.67 2.24
C TRP A 128 4.52 -8.16 2.40
N TRP A 129 3.70 -7.33 1.73
CA TRP A 129 3.81 -5.86 1.81
C TRP A 129 3.47 -5.32 3.20
N TRP A 130 2.68 -6.04 4.00
CA TRP A 130 2.39 -5.68 5.39
C TRP A 130 3.56 -5.87 6.37
N PHE A 131 4.56 -6.65 5.97
CA PHE A 131 5.75 -6.96 6.76
C PHE A 131 6.95 -6.12 6.32
N ARG A 132 6.66 -4.89 5.86
CA ARG A 132 7.67 -3.94 5.41
C ARG A 132 7.36 -2.54 5.91
N THR A 133 8.42 -1.79 6.18
CA THR A 133 8.34 -0.39 6.57
C THR A 133 9.44 0.41 5.85
N PRO A 134 9.23 1.71 5.54
CA PRO A 134 10.29 2.56 5.01
C PRO A 134 11.52 2.52 5.93
N ALA A 135 12.72 2.44 5.35
CA ALA A 135 13.96 2.38 6.11
C ALA A 135 14.28 3.67 6.87
N ASN A 136 13.73 4.80 6.40
CA ASN A 136 13.96 6.14 6.92
C ASN A 136 12.81 7.08 6.52
N GLY A 137 12.88 8.32 7.03
CA GLY A 137 11.94 9.38 6.73
C GLY A 137 10.76 9.46 7.70
N PRO A 138 9.82 10.39 7.45
CA PRO A 138 8.75 10.73 8.38
C PRO A 138 7.90 9.54 8.85
N ILE A 139 7.60 8.59 7.94
CA ILE A 139 6.86 7.37 8.29
C ILE A 139 7.67 6.47 9.23
N ALA A 140 8.96 6.29 8.98
CA ALA A 140 9.82 5.48 9.85
C ALA A 140 9.93 6.09 11.26
N ASP A 141 10.07 7.42 11.33
CA ASP A 141 10.10 8.16 12.60
C ASP A 141 8.76 8.06 13.35
N ASP A 142 7.64 8.12 12.63
CA ASP A 142 6.30 7.99 13.20
C ASP A 142 6.04 6.59 13.75
N MET A 143 6.50 5.56 13.04
CA MET A 143 6.41 4.17 13.47
C MET A 143 7.15 3.92 14.80
N VAL A 144 8.32 4.53 15.01
CA VAL A 144 9.04 4.47 16.30
C VAL A 144 8.24 5.13 17.43
N ARG A 145 7.53 6.24 17.16
CA ARG A 145 6.67 6.89 18.18
C ARG A 145 5.53 5.97 18.63
N HIS A 146 4.93 5.22 17.72
CA HIS A 146 3.88 4.26 18.04
C HIS A 146 4.36 3.11 18.94
N GLU A 147 5.58 2.61 18.72
CA GLU A 147 6.22 1.62 19.61
C GLU A 147 6.42 2.17 21.01
N LEU A 148 6.95 3.39 21.12
CA LEU A 148 7.20 4.03 22.40
C LEU A 148 5.90 4.26 23.18
N CYS A 149 4.85 4.81 22.56
CA CYS A 149 3.53 4.98 23.19
C CYS A 149 2.88 3.65 23.62
N GLY A 150 3.05 2.58 22.84
CA GLY A 150 2.60 1.24 23.20
C GLY A 150 3.34 0.69 24.42
N SER A 151 4.65 0.94 24.51
CA SER A 151 5.48 0.54 25.64
C SER A 151 5.06 1.21 26.95
N TRP A 152 4.73 2.51 26.94
CA TRP A 152 4.30 3.23 28.15
C TRP A 152 2.99 2.66 28.74
N HIS A 153 2.04 2.22 27.91
CA HIS A 153 0.80 1.61 28.38
C HIS A 153 1.00 0.22 29.02
N LEU A 154 2.01 -0.54 28.58
CA LEU A 154 2.36 -1.83 29.19
C LEU A 154 3.11 -1.65 30.51
N THR A 155 4.03 -0.69 30.60
CA THR A 155 4.80 -0.42 31.83
C THR A 155 3.91 0.08 32.98
N PHE A 156 2.90 0.92 32.71
CA PHE A 156 1.99 1.41 33.76
C PHE A 156 0.94 0.37 34.22
N ARG A 157 0.65 -0.67 33.43
CA ARG A 157 -0.27 -1.74 33.84
C ARG A 157 0.37 -2.78 34.76
N GLN A 158 1.69 -2.95 34.71
CA GLN A 158 2.42 -3.88 35.59
C GLN A 158 2.84 -3.26 36.92
N ALA A 159 2.65 -1.95 37.10
CA ALA A 159 2.98 -1.21 38.32
C ALA A 159 1.76 -0.97 39.24
N ARG A 160 0.69 -1.77 39.12
CA ARG A 160 -0.49 -1.75 39.99
C ARG A 160 -0.75 -3.12 40.61
#